data_AF-A0A7Z7FU31-F1
#
_entry.id   AF-A0A7Z7FU31-F1
#
_cell.length_a   1.000
_cell.length_b   1.000
_cell.length_c   1.000
_cell.angle_alpha   90.00
_cell.angle_beta   90.00
_cell.angle_gamma   90.00
#
_symmetry.space_group_name_H-M   'P 1'
#
loop_
_entity.id
_entity.type
_entity.pdbx_description
1 polymer ?
#
loop_
_entity_poly.entity_id
_entity_poly.type
_entity_poly.pdbx_seq_one_letter_code
_entity_poly.pdbx_strand_id
1 'polypeptide(L)'
;METVKRLTVAIIGMADTLTSQIRTAWCHAQIDLEGPYSASFIEREDVLKFVAAIIDVRYEADVMLRLTEQLDGEAIPYLFFVPETVIDSEPGPFVLSGRSEDIANIVSALTAQGGGVRH
;
A
#
# COMPACT_ATOMS: atom_id res chain seq x y z
N MET A 1 -23.86 -5.04 -16.32
CA MET A 1 -22.56 -5.62 -15.93
C MET A 1 -21.67 -4.44 -15.56
N GLU A 2 -21.72 -4.03 -14.30
CA GLU A 2 -20.86 -2.95 -13.81
C GLU A 2 -19.44 -3.50 -13.78
N THR A 3 -18.55 -2.93 -14.60
CA THR A 3 -17.12 -3.19 -14.50
C THR A 3 -16.68 -2.61 -13.17
N VAL A 4 -16.70 -3.41 -12.11
CA VAL A 4 -16.16 -3.01 -10.82
C VAL A 4 -14.69 -2.74 -11.07
N LYS A 5 -14.30 -1.46 -11.11
CA LYS A 5 -12.91 -1.05 -11.27
C LYS A 5 -12.16 -1.64 -10.07
N ARG A 6 -11.35 -2.66 -10.31
CA ARG A 6 -10.46 -3.20 -9.30
C ARG A 6 -9.46 -2.10 -8.95
N LEU A 7 -9.30 -1.85 -7.66
CA LEU A 7 -8.34 -0.89 -7.15
C LEU A 7 -6.97 -1.57 -7.19
N THR A 8 -6.08 -1.12 -8.07
CA THR A 8 -4.71 -1.67 -8.14
C THR A 8 -3.81 -0.89 -7.19
N VAL A 9 -3.33 -1.56 -6.16
CA VAL A 9 -2.50 -0.97 -5.11
C VAL A 9 -1.08 -1.52 -5.23
N ALA A 10 -0.10 -0.62 -5.30
CA ALA A 10 1.31 -1.00 -5.31
C ALA A 10 1.79 -1.33 -3.90
N ILE A 11 2.40 -2.49 -3.72
CA ILE A 11 3.13 -2.86 -2.51
C ILE A 11 4.60 -2.53 -2.72
N ILE A 12 5.16 -1.63 -1.93
CA ILE A 12 6.59 -1.32 -1.88
C ILE A 12 7.14 -1.90 -0.59
N GLY A 13 7.99 -2.90 -0.72
CA GLY A 13 8.39 -3.73 0.41
C GLY A 13 9.41 -4.77 0.05
N MET A 14 9.76 -5.58 1.05
CA MET A 14 10.61 -6.75 0.83
C MET A 14 9.83 -7.86 0.12
N ALA A 15 10.53 -8.79 -0.52
CA ALA A 15 9.91 -9.90 -1.26
C ALA A 15 8.97 -10.77 -0.40
N ASP A 16 9.25 -10.85 0.90
CA ASP A 16 8.49 -11.65 1.87
C ASP A 16 7.23 -10.94 2.39
N THR A 17 7.10 -9.63 2.14
CA THR A 17 5.98 -8.81 2.61
C THR A 17 4.62 -9.32 2.14
N LEU A 18 4.55 -9.86 0.92
CA LEU A 18 3.28 -10.22 0.28
C LEU A 18 3.18 -11.73 0.07
N THR A 19 2.56 -12.41 1.03
CA THR A 19 2.28 -13.85 0.93
C THR A 19 1.10 -14.13 0.00
N SER A 20 1.02 -15.35 -0.54
CA SER A 20 -0.10 -15.77 -1.39
C SER A 20 -1.46 -15.64 -0.68
N GLN A 21 -1.50 -15.89 0.63
CA GLN A 21 -2.72 -15.77 1.43
C GLN A 21 -3.23 -14.32 1.48
N ILE A 22 -2.33 -13.35 1.67
CA ILE A 22 -2.67 -11.92 1.66
C ILE A 22 -3.21 -11.54 0.28
N ARG A 23 -2.52 -11.93 -0.81
CA ARG A 23 -3.00 -11.65 -2.18
C ARG A 23 -4.41 -12.17 -2.42
N THR A 24 -4.69 -13.40 -2.01
CA THR A 24 -6.02 -14.00 -2.19
C THR A 24 -7.08 -13.24 -1.40
N ALA A 25 -6.81 -12.91 -0.13
CA ALA A 25 -7.76 -12.17 0.71
C ALA A 25 -8.08 -10.77 0.15
N TRP A 26 -7.08 -10.05 -0.34
CA TRP A 26 -7.25 -8.74 -0.96
C TRP A 26 -7.96 -8.82 -2.32
N CYS A 27 -7.66 -9.85 -3.11
CA CYS A 27 -8.37 -10.12 -4.37
C CYS A 27 -9.87 -10.41 -4.13
N HIS A 28 -10.22 -11.09 -3.03
CA HIS A 28 -11.61 -11.26 -2.60
C HIS A 28 -12.29 -9.93 -2.26
N ALA A 29 -11.54 -8.93 -1.79
CA ALA A 29 -12.00 -7.57 -1.55
C ALA A 29 -11.98 -6.69 -2.82
N GLN A 30 -11.77 -7.28 -4.01
CA GLN A 30 -11.68 -6.59 -5.31
C GLN A 30 -10.50 -5.60 -5.43
N ILE A 31 -9.45 -5.82 -4.64
CA ILE A 31 -8.24 -5.02 -4.64
C ILE A 31 -7.11 -5.88 -5.20
N ASP A 32 -6.44 -5.38 -6.24
CA ASP A 32 -5.31 -6.06 -6.84
C ASP A 32 -4.02 -5.53 -6.20
N LEU A 33 -3.26 -6.41 -5.56
CA LEU A 33 -1.97 -6.06 -4.98
C LEU A 33 -0.86 -6.36 -5.99
N GLU A 34 -0.29 -5.32 -6.59
CA GLU A 34 0.87 -5.40 -7.49
C GLU A 34 2.17 -5.21 -6.69
N GLY A 35 3.20 -6.00 -6.99
CA GLY A 35 4.47 -6.00 -6.25
C GLY A 35 4.80 -7.36 -5.61
N PRO A 36 5.62 -7.41 -4.54
CA PRO A 36 6.27 -6.28 -3.88
C PRO A 36 7.37 -5.68 -4.75
N TYR A 37 7.39 -4.35 -4.84
CA TYR A 37 8.39 -3.58 -5.56
C TYR A 37 9.44 -3.02 -4.60
N SER A 38 10.66 -2.82 -5.10
CA SER A 38 11.67 -2.04 -4.41
C SER A 38 11.35 -0.55 -4.49
N ALA A 39 11.91 0.25 -3.58
CA ALA A 39 11.74 1.70 -3.59
C ALA A 39 12.10 2.35 -4.95
N SER A 40 13.11 1.82 -5.65
CA SER A 40 13.53 2.29 -6.98
C SER A 40 12.52 2.03 -8.10
N PHE A 41 11.47 1.22 -7.86
CA PHE A 41 10.44 0.97 -8.86
C PHE A 41 9.51 2.16 -9.04
N ILE A 42 9.32 2.98 -7.99
CA ILE A 42 8.44 4.16 -8.09
C ILE A 42 9.02 5.18 -9.08
N GLU A 43 10.33 5.18 -9.34
CA GLU A 43 10.98 6.06 -10.32
C GLU A 43 10.53 5.84 -11.78
N ARG A 44 9.60 4.91 -12.06
CA ARG A 44 9.07 4.62 -13.41
C ARG A 44 7.69 5.24 -13.64
N GLU A 45 7.42 5.63 -14.89
CA GLU A 45 6.12 6.13 -15.38
C GLU A 45 4.94 5.16 -15.13
N ASP A 46 5.23 3.89 -14.82
CA ASP A 46 4.24 2.89 -14.41
C ASP A 46 3.49 3.25 -13.13
N VAL A 47 3.97 4.19 -12.32
CA VAL A 47 3.36 4.54 -11.02
C VAL A 47 1.94 5.11 -11.16
N LEU A 48 1.65 5.78 -12.28
CA LEU A 48 0.34 6.34 -12.59
C LEU A 48 -0.78 5.29 -12.75
N LYS A 49 -0.44 4.00 -12.91
CA LYS A 49 -1.44 2.93 -13.02
C LYS A 49 -2.01 2.52 -11.66
N PHE A 50 -1.34 2.89 -10.57
CA PHE A 50 -1.75 2.53 -9.22
C PHE A 50 -2.67 3.61 -8.64
N VAL A 51 -3.72 3.17 -7.95
CA VAL A 51 -4.63 4.08 -7.25
C VAL A 51 -4.12 4.45 -5.86
N ALA A 52 -3.19 3.65 -5.33
CA ALA A 52 -2.59 3.84 -4.02
C ALA A 52 -1.29 3.04 -3.89
N ALA A 53 -0.48 3.41 -2.91
CA ALA A 53 0.75 2.72 -2.54
C ALA A 53 0.74 2.29 -1.06
N ILE A 54 1.31 1.13 -0.77
CA ILE A 54 1.50 0.60 0.57
C ILE A 54 3.00 0.37 0.76
N ILE A 55 3.60 1.06 1.73
CA ILE A 55 5.05 1.13 1.94
C ILE A 55 5.42 0.40 3.23
N ASP A 56 6.44 -0.45 3.17
CA ASP A 56 6.98 -1.18 4.32
C ASP A 56 7.73 -0.23 5.25
N VAL A 57 7.36 -0.17 6.53
CA VAL A 57 8.03 0.67 7.54
C VAL A 57 9.49 0.26 7.79
N ARG A 58 9.91 -0.94 7.34
CA ARG A 58 11.29 -1.40 7.48
C ARG A 58 12.28 -0.70 6.55
N TYR A 59 11.81 0.15 5.64
CA TYR A 59 12.71 0.98 4.84
C TYR A 59 13.39 2.06 5.67
N GLU A 60 14.61 2.43 5.27
CA GLU A 60 15.34 3.54 5.85
C GLU A 60 14.58 4.86 5.63
N ALA A 61 14.69 5.80 6.58
CA ALA A 61 13.97 7.07 6.55
C ALA A 61 14.25 7.89 5.26
N ASP A 62 15.50 7.91 4.78
CA ASP A 62 15.87 8.55 3.51
C ASP A 62 15.15 7.95 2.30
N VAL A 63 14.95 6.63 2.31
CA VAL A 63 14.25 5.92 1.23
C VAL A 63 12.75 6.22 1.30
N MET A 64 12.17 6.18 2.50
CA MET A 64 10.77 6.52 2.72
C MET A 64 10.47 7.96 2.29
N LEU A 65 11.32 8.92 2.67
CA LEU A 65 11.15 10.32 2.30
C LEU A 65 11.06 10.49 0.78
N ARG A 66 12.02 9.96 0.03
CA ARG A 66 12.02 10.01 -1.44
C ARG A 66 10.78 9.37 -2.05
N LEU A 67 10.35 8.23 -1.52
CA LEU A 67 9.13 7.56 -1.98
C LEU A 67 7.89 8.43 -1.76
N THR A 68 7.76 9.03 -0.57
CA THR A 68 6.63 9.89 -0.25
C THR A 68 6.59 11.16 -1.08
N GLU A 69 7.74 11.81 -1.31
CA GLU A 69 7.83 12.99 -2.17
C GLU A 69 7.38 12.69 -3.59
N GLN A 70 7.73 11.51 -4.11
CA GLN A 70 7.34 11.11 -5.45
C GLN A 70 5.85 10.77 -5.55
N LEU A 71 5.31 10.02 -4.59
CA LEU A 71 3.88 9.69 -4.54
C LEU A 71 3.01 10.93 -4.34
N ASP A 72 3.46 11.88 -3.53
CA ASP A 72 2.81 13.18 -3.34
C ASP A 72 2.82 13.99 -4.66
N GLY A 73 3.95 14.00 -5.38
CA GLY A 73 4.07 14.61 -6.70
C GLY A 73 3.06 14.07 -7.73
N GLU A 74 2.79 12.77 -7.69
CA GLU A 74 1.82 12.10 -8.56
C GLU A 74 0.38 12.10 -7.99
N ALA A 75 0.17 12.73 -6.81
CA ALA A 75 -1.09 12.73 -6.07
C ALA A 75 -1.63 11.32 -5.76
N ILE A 76 -0.74 10.35 -5.55
CA ILE A 76 -1.09 8.98 -5.22
C ILE A 76 -1.11 8.82 -3.71
N PRO A 77 -2.24 8.42 -3.12
CA PRO A 77 -2.31 8.18 -1.69
C PRO A 77 -1.43 6.98 -1.30
N TYR A 78 -0.71 7.13 -0.21
CA TYR A 78 0.22 6.13 0.31
C TYR A 78 0.03 5.89 1.81
N LEU A 79 0.32 4.66 2.22
CA LEU A 79 0.18 4.27 3.61
C LEU A 79 1.32 3.36 4.04
N PHE A 80 1.72 3.48 5.30
CA PHE A 80 2.76 2.64 5.87
C PHE A 80 2.15 1.46 6.60
N PHE A 81 2.61 0.25 6.26
CA PHE A 81 2.18 -0.96 6.95
C PHE A 81 3.32 -1.56 7.77
N VAL A 82 2.94 -2.26 8.83
CA VAL A 82 3.87 -3.06 9.63
C VAL A 82 3.64 -4.54 9.31
N PRO A 83 4.68 -5.30 8.94
CA PRO A 83 4.54 -6.75 8.78
C PRO A 83 4.29 -7.41 10.14
N GLU A 84 3.48 -8.47 10.17
CA GLU A 84 3.14 -9.20 11.42
C GLU A 84 4.36 -9.69 12.19
N THR A 85 5.48 -9.94 11.49
CA THR A 85 6.74 -10.39 12.09
C THR A 85 7.48 -9.32 12.91
N VAL A 86 7.07 -8.05 12.83
CA VAL A 86 7.72 -6.91 13.49
C VAL A 86 6.85 -6.32 14.62
N ILE A 87 5.69 -6.92 14.91
CA ILE A 87 4.76 -6.49 15.99
C ILE A 87 5.30 -6.89 17.39
N ASP A 88 6.60 -6.70 17.63
CA ASP A 88 7.22 -6.86 18.95
C ASP A 88 7.55 -5.50 19.60
N SER A 89 7.35 -4.36 18.90
CA SER A 89 7.74 -3.07 19.48
C SER A 89 6.73 -1.93 19.40
N GLU A 90 5.96 -1.73 18.33
CA GLU A 90 4.90 -0.71 18.36
C GLU A 90 3.73 -1.10 17.44
N PRO A 91 2.46 -0.96 17.87
CA PRO A 91 1.32 -1.13 17.00
C PRO A 91 1.31 0.03 16.01
N GLY A 92 1.96 -0.12 14.87
CA GLY A 92 1.63 0.72 13.72
C GLY A 92 0.14 0.55 13.42
N PRO A 93 -0.58 1.62 13.01
CA PRO A 93 -2.03 1.58 12.89
C PRO A 93 -2.57 0.62 11.82
N PHE A 94 -1.70 0.11 10.94
CA PHE A 94 -2.10 -0.73 9.81
C PHE A 94 -1.19 -1.95 9.66
N VAL A 95 -1.79 -3.13 9.68
CA VAL A 95 -1.12 -4.41 9.51
C VAL A 95 -1.49 -4.98 8.14
N LEU A 96 -0.49 -5.33 7.32
CA LEU A 96 -0.74 -5.94 6.02
C LEU A 96 -1.01 -7.44 6.20
N SER A 97 -2.29 -7.79 6.36
CA SER A 97 -2.73 -9.17 6.58
C SER A 97 -3.87 -9.56 5.63
N GLY A 98 -4.22 -10.85 5.63
CA GLY A 98 -5.39 -11.37 4.91
C GLY A 98 -6.71 -11.24 5.68
N ARG A 99 -6.74 -10.48 6.78
CA ARG A 99 -7.94 -10.29 7.61
C ARG A 99 -8.79 -9.17 7.01
N SER A 100 -10.11 -9.40 7.01
CA SER A 100 -11.07 -8.46 6.44
C SER A 100 -11.05 -7.09 7.14
N GLU A 101 -10.82 -7.06 8.45
CA GLU A 101 -10.71 -5.83 9.24
C GLU A 101 -9.48 -5.01 8.85
N ASP A 102 -8.32 -5.65 8.70
CA ASP A 102 -7.08 -4.99 8.29
C ASP A 102 -7.19 -4.42 6.87
N ILE A 103 -7.76 -5.19 5.94
CA ILE A 103 -8.04 -4.74 4.56
C ILE A 103 -8.95 -3.51 4.60
N ALA A 104 -10.06 -3.56 5.34
CA ALA A 104 -11.01 -2.46 5.42
C ALA A 104 -10.38 -1.20 6.04
N ASN A 105 -9.56 -1.35 7.09
CA ASN A 105 -8.85 -0.24 7.73
C ASN A 105 -7.88 0.44 6.75
N ILE A 106 -7.06 -0.34 6.03
CA ILE A 106 -6.11 0.21 5.05
C ILE A 106 -6.84 0.90 3.91
N VAL A 107 -7.87 0.27 3.34
CA VAL A 107 -8.66 0.85 2.24
C VAL A 107 -9.36 2.13 2.67
N SER A 108 -9.93 2.14 3.88
CA SER A 108 -10.57 3.33 4.44
C SER A 108 -9.57 4.46 4.61
N ALA A 109 -8.37 4.17 5.10
CA ALA A 109 -7.32 5.17 5.29
C ALA A 109 -6.78 5.71 3.95
N LEU A 110 -6.55 4.83 2.97
CA LEU A 110 -6.15 5.22 1.61
C LEU A 110 -7.21 6.10 0.94
N THR A 111 -8.49 5.74 1.11
CA THR A 111 -9.62 6.53 0.59
C THR A 111 -9.76 7.87 1.33
N ALA A 112 -9.54 7.90 2.65
CA ALA A 112 -9.55 9.14 3.42
C ALA A 112 -8.40 10.08 3.04
N GLN A 113 -7.24 9.52 2.69
CA GLN A 113 -6.09 10.30 2.24
C GLN A 113 -6.26 10.78 0.79
N GLY A 114 -6.72 9.91 -0.12
CA GLY A 114 -6.98 10.28 -1.53
C GLY A 114 -8.25 11.11 -1.76
N GLY A 115 -9.20 11.05 -0.82
CA GLY A 115 -10.43 11.85 -0.79
C GLY A 115 -10.34 13.09 0.12
N GLY A 116 -9.21 13.28 0.80
CA GLY A 116 -8.93 14.43 1.64
C GLY A 116 -8.84 15.68 0.77
N VAL A 117 -9.83 16.56 0.91
CA VAL A 117 -9.86 17.92 0.38
C VAL A 117 -8.48 18.57 0.50
N ARG A 118 -7.87 18.87 -0.66
CA ARG A 118 -6.80 19.87 -0.78
C ARG A 118 -7.29 21.13 -0.10
N HIS A 119 -6.64 21.55 0.98
CA HIS A 119 -6.91 22.82 1.65
C HIS A 119 -5.65 23.69 1.66
#